data_AF-A0AAP2WKI6-F1
#
_entry.id   AF-A0AAP2WKI6-F1
#
_cell.length_a   1.000
_cell.length_b   1.000
_cell.length_c   1.000
_cell.angle_alpha   90.00
_cell.angle_beta   90.00
_cell.angle_gamma   90.00
#
_symmetry.space_group_name_H-M   'P 1'
#
loop_
_entity.id
_entity.type
_entity.pdbx_description
1 polymer ?
#
loop_
_entity_poly.entity_id
_entity_poly.type
_entity_poly.pdbx_seq_one_letter_code
_entity_poly.pdbx_strand_id
1 'polypeptide(L)'
;MIDWADTHRHIAEEITLLCRLHHGEKTDGLLPLANVIEANKSPYNLRAGVTKSYLLHYSGDSVKVALGDSVFSYRGMPEGFAFAPLVIDGFAVILFSREQGNLFLSFTAHDELNRPVLEVRDNEIVYDAGQWDAEWVGQSLTIRESYGKILLKMTFNPPAEIVIEKGRILRNGIEILISRNYFFITNNSFFFGGVSTTNCAVGISAGDPRPDCGVGFSISGIPRYLFDRKKARQNLRACLSIKRNSP
;
A
#
# COMPACT_ATOMS: atom_id res chain seq x y z
N MET A 1 -34.39 -2.10 -1.59
CA MET A 1 -33.27 -2.03 -0.63
C MET A 1 -33.87 -2.02 0.74
N ILE A 2 -33.68 -3.10 1.49
CA ILE A 2 -34.25 -3.30 2.82
C ILE A 2 -33.07 -3.55 3.75
N ASP A 3 -33.06 -2.98 4.94
CA ASP A 3 -31.90 -3.11 5.82
C ASP A 3 -31.73 -4.56 6.29
N TRP A 4 -30.48 -4.96 6.54
CA TRP A 4 -30.17 -6.29 7.10
C TRP A 4 -30.93 -6.52 8.40
N ALA A 5 -31.05 -5.48 9.22
CA ALA A 5 -31.78 -5.49 10.49
C ALA A 5 -33.23 -5.98 10.35
N ASP A 6 -33.85 -5.80 9.18
CA ASP A 6 -35.25 -6.16 8.94
C ASP A 6 -35.40 -7.53 8.26
N THR A 7 -34.44 -7.94 7.43
CA THR A 7 -34.61 -9.08 6.51
C THR A 7 -33.69 -10.26 6.76
N HIS A 8 -32.57 -10.06 7.45
CA HIS A 8 -31.59 -11.10 7.78
C HIS A 8 -31.22 -12.03 6.59
N ARG A 9 -31.25 -11.50 5.36
CA ARG A 9 -30.94 -12.23 4.12
C ARG A 9 -30.07 -11.37 3.22
N HIS A 10 -29.23 -12.01 2.41
CA HIS A 10 -28.38 -11.34 1.42
C HIS A 10 -28.93 -11.61 0.01
N ILE A 11 -29.83 -10.76 -0.45
CA ILE A 11 -30.30 -10.74 -1.85
C ILE A 11 -29.54 -9.64 -2.58
N ALA A 12 -28.90 -9.95 -3.71
CA ALA A 12 -28.01 -9.01 -4.40
C ALA A 12 -28.73 -7.70 -4.79
N GLU A 13 -29.99 -7.79 -5.20
CA GLU A 13 -30.84 -6.65 -5.56
C GLU A 13 -31.25 -5.79 -4.35
N GLU A 14 -31.05 -6.29 -3.13
CA GLU A 14 -31.35 -5.60 -1.87
C GLU A 14 -30.11 -4.89 -1.27
N ILE A 15 -28.93 -5.07 -1.86
CA ILE A 15 -27.64 -4.57 -1.35
C ILE A 15 -27.09 -3.46 -2.26
N THR A 16 -26.54 -2.41 -1.65
CA THR A 16 -25.79 -1.35 -2.34
C THR A 16 -24.44 -1.14 -1.67
N LEU A 17 -23.41 -0.96 -2.50
CA LEU A 17 -22.07 -0.60 -2.06
C LEU A 17 -22.00 0.92 -1.84
N LEU A 18 -21.76 1.33 -0.60
CA LEU A 18 -21.51 2.73 -0.21
C LEU A 18 -20.04 2.92 0.17
N CYS A 19 -19.47 4.07 -0.21
CA CYS A 19 -18.17 4.45 0.32
C CYS A 19 -18.29 4.86 1.80
N ARG A 20 -17.18 4.91 2.53
CA ARG A 20 -17.16 5.19 3.99
C ARG A 20 -17.96 6.43 4.40
N LEU A 21 -17.82 7.53 3.65
CA LEU A 21 -18.55 8.78 3.96
C LEU A 21 -20.07 8.55 3.92
N HIS A 22 -20.59 8.10 2.79
CA HIS A 22 -22.02 7.86 2.59
C HIS A 22 -22.54 6.69 3.43
N HIS A 23 -21.69 5.71 3.75
CA HIS A 23 -22.03 4.66 4.71
C HIS A 23 -22.18 5.23 6.12
N GLY A 24 -21.28 6.13 6.54
CA GLY A 24 -21.40 6.88 7.79
C GLY A 24 -22.68 7.71 7.80
N GLU A 25 -22.90 8.54 6.79
CA GLU A 25 -24.10 9.37 6.69
C GLU A 25 -25.39 8.52 6.65
N LYS A 26 -25.39 7.35 5.99
CA LYS A 26 -26.54 6.42 6.01
C LYS A 26 -26.75 5.81 7.39
N THR A 27 -25.67 5.44 8.07
CA THR A 27 -25.70 4.87 9.44
C THR A 27 -26.23 5.91 10.44
N ASP A 28 -25.82 7.16 10.28
CA ASP A 28 -26.20 8.29 11.13
C ASP A 28 -27.59 8.87 10.76
N GLY A 29 -28.27 8.31 9.75
CA GLY A 29 -29.59 8.76 9.28
C GLY A 29 -29.59 10.06 8.47
N LEU A 30 -28.41 10.56 8.10
CA LEU A 30 -28.20 11.80 7.34
C LEU A 30 -28.32 11.60 5.82
N LEU A 31 -28.18 10.36 5.32
CA LEU A 31 -28.36 10.01 3.91
C LEU A 31 -29.66 9.21 3.70
N PRO A 32 -30.69 9.81 3.09
CA PRO A 32 -31.97 9.13 2.86
C PRO A 32 -31.85 7.92 1.93
N LEU A 33 -32.60 6.86 2.21
CA LEU A 33 -32.63 5.64 1.39
C LEU A 33 -33.01 5.91 -0.08
N ALA A 34 -33.91 6.86 -0.33
CA ALA A 34 -34.31 7.25 -1.69
C ALA A 34 -33.11 7.76 -2.50
N ASN A 35 -32.25 8.58 -1.88
CA ASN A 35 -31.03 9.10 -2.51
C ASN A 35 -30.03 7.98 -2.78
N VAL A 36 -29.92 6.99 -1.89
CA VAL A 36 -29.08 5.80 -2.10
C VAL A 36 -29.57 4.98 -3.29
N ILE A 37 -30.89 4.73 -3.39
CA ILE A 37 -31.50 3.99 -4.52
C ILE A 37 -31.28 4.73 -5.85
N GLU A 38 -31.43 6.04 -5.86
CA GLU A 38 -31.20 6.85 -7.05
C GLU A 38 -29.72 6.82 -7.47
N ALA A 39 -28.80 7.01 -6.52
CA ALA A 39 -27.37 6.95 -6.77
C ALA A 39 -26.91 5.54 -7.20
N ASN A 40 -27.61 4.47 -6.83
CA ASN A 40 -27.28 3.11 -7.23
C ASN A 40 -27.45 2.89 -8.75
N LYS A 41 -28.34 3.64 -9.41
CA LYS A 41 -28.54 3.58 -10.87
C LYS A 41 -27.35 4.14 -11.64
N SER A 42 -26.58 5.02 -11.00
CA SER A 42 -25.37 5.60 -11.56
C SER A 42 -24.42 5.95 -10.40
N PRO A 43 -23.57 5.01 -9.96
CA PRO A 43 -22.68 5.27 -8.83
C PRO A 43 -21.60 6.30 -9.17
N TYR A 44 -21.39 7.28 -8.28
CA TYR A 44 -20.46 8.38 -8.52
C TYR A 44 -19.02 7.92 -8.79
N ASN A 45 -18.49 7.03 -7.95
CA ASN A 45 -17.10 6.57 -8.07
C ASN A 45 -16.88 5.77 -9.37
N LEU A 46 -17.89 5.04 -9.86
CA LEU A 46 -17.81 4.35 -11.15
C LEU A 46 -17.72 5.34 -12.31
N ARG A 47 -18.48 6.44 -12.26
CA ARG A 47 -18.38 7.50 -13.27
C ARG A 47 -17.06 8.27 -13.20
N ALA A 48 -16.58 8.54 -11.99
CA ALA A 48 -15.36 9.31 -11.75
C ALA A 48 -14.08 8.48 -11.99
N GLY A 49 -14.17 7.15 -11.96
CA GLY A 49 -13.04 6.22 -12.05
C GLY A 49 -12.20 6.12 -10.78
N VAL A 50 -12.45 6.97 -9.78
CA VAL A 50 -11.70 7.06 -8.51
C VAL A 50 -12.64 7.37 -7.35
N THR A 51 -12.20 7.06 -6.12
CA THR A 51 -12.93 7.39 -4.89
C THR A 51 -12.61 8.79 -4.35
N LYS A 52 -13.48 9.34 -3.47
CA LYS A 52 -13.21 10.61 -2.75
C LYS A 52 -11.98 10.45 -1.82
N SER A 53 -11.12 11.47 -1.79
CA SER A 53 -9.88 11.53 -0.98
C SER A 53 -10.17 11.29 0.52
N TYR A 54 -9.35 10.46 1.16
CA TYR A 54 -9.25 10.34 2.61
C TYR A 54 -7.95 10.99 3.07
N LEU A 55 -8.04 11.98 3.95
CA LEU A 55 -6.88 12.71 4.46
C LEU A 55 -6.25 11.99 5.65
N LEU A 56 -4.95 11.71 5.58
CA LEU A 56 -4.15 11.15 6.67
C LEU A 56 -3.49 12.28 7.48
N HIS A 57 -3.51 12.18 8.80
CA HIS A 57 -2.99 13.22 9.70
C HIS A 57 -1.58 12.89 10.20
N TYR A 58 -0.61 12.86 9.29
CA TYR A 58 0.82 12.69 9.63
C TYR A 58 1.44 14.01 10.12
N SER A 59 2.33 13.94 11.11
CA SER A 59 2.99 15.10 11.74
C SER A 59 4.27 14.74 12.47
N GLY A 60 5.08 15.74 12.79
CA GLY A 60 6.38 15.59 13.47
C GLY A 60 7.56 15.59 12.50
N ASP A 61 8.71 15.14 12.97
CA ASP A 61 9.97 15.15 12.20
C ASP A 61 10.63 13.78 12.07
N SER A 62 9.99 12.73 12.60
CA SER A 62 10.59 11.42 12.72
C SER A 62 9.62 10.39 12.22
N VAL A 63 9.99 9.65 11.18
CA VAL A 63 9.11 8.72 10.44
C VAL A 63 9.63 7.30 10.51
N LYS A 64 8.70 6.34 10.46
CA LYS A 64 8.99 4.91 10.47
C LYS A 64 8.13 4.19 9.43
N VAL A 65 8.78 3.36 8.62
CA VAL A 65 8.12 2.50 7.64
C VAL A 65 8.51 1.06 7.88
N ALA A 66 7.51 0.21 8.10
CA ALA A 66 7.72 -1.23 8.22
C ALA A 66 7.28 -1.93 6.94
N LEU A 67 8.19 -2.70 6.34
CA LEU A 67 7.91 -3.59 5.20
C LEU A 67 8.07 -5.03 5.71
N GLY A 68 6.95 -5.67 6.05
CA GLY A 68 6.98 -6.92 6.80
C GLY A 68 7.61 -6.71 8.19
N ASP A 69 8.72 -7.38 8.45
CA ASP A 69 9.50 -7.21 9.68
C ASP A 69 10.76 -6.35 9.52
N SER A 70 10.96 -5.76 8.33
CA SER A 70 12.06 -4.84 8.09
C SER A 70 11.60 -3.41 8.36
N VAL A 71 12.44 -2.60 9.00
CA VAL A 71 12.08 -1.26 9.50
C VAL A 71 13.04 -0.20 8.99
N PHE A 72 12.51 0.78 8.27
CA PHE A 72 13.26 1.91 7.74
C PHE A 72 12.78 3.16 8.46
N SER A 73 13.69 3.93 9.04
CA SER A 73 13.32 5.12 9.80
C SER A 73 14.22 6.30 9.49
N TYR A 74 13.67 7.50 9.68
CA TYR A 74 14.41 8.75 9.65
C TYR A 74 13.98 9.56 10.87
N ARG A 75 14.95 10.05 11.65
CA ARG A 75 14.72 10.86 12.86
C ARG A 75 15.26 12.26 12.63
N GLY A 76 14.51 13.28 13.05
CA GLY A 76 14.92 14.68 12.89
C GLY A 76 15.03 15.09 11.43
N MET A 77 14.06 14.68 10.60
CA MET A 77 13.98 15.00 9.17
C MET A 77 13.98 16.52 8.98
N PRO A 78 14.96 17.11 8.27
CA PRO A 78 15.01 18.56 8.07
C PRO A 78 13.81 19.09 7.29
N GLU A 79 13.55 20.39 7.42
CA GLU A 79 12.54 21.07 6.61
C GLU A 79 12.93 21.06 5.12
N GLY A 80 11.98 20.74 4.24
CA GLY A 80 12.22 20.58 2.79
C GLY A 80 12.96 19.27 2.42
N PHE A 81 13.13 18.34 3.35
CA PHE A 81 13.76 17.04 3.09
C PHE A 81 12.71 15.97 2.76
N ALA A 82 13.14 14.94 2.01
CA ALA A 82 12.33 13.77 1.74
C ALA A 82 13.06 12.45 2.05
N PHE A 83 12.35 11.54 2.68
CA PHE A 83 12.77 10.18 3.00
C PHE A 83 12.00 9.18 2.14
N ALA A 84 12.72 8.35 1.37
CA ALA A 84 12.15 7.34 0.50
C ALA A 84 12.53 5.92 0.94
N PRO A 85 11.76 5.26 1.82
CA PRO A 85 12.05 3.91 2.30
C PRO A 85 12.24 2.88 1.18
N LEU A 86 11.52 3.06 0.06
CA LEU A 86 11.58 2.16 -1.09
C LEU A 86 11.58 2.98 -2.38
N VAL A 87 12.65 2.82 -3.16
CA VAL A 87 12.80 3.34 -4.51
C VAL A 87 12.92 2.18 -5.49
N ILE A 88 12.19 2.24 -6.61
CA ILE A 88 12.32 1.30 -7.72
C ILE A 88 12.59 2.08 -9.01
N ASP A 89 13.72 1.81 -9.66
CA ASP A 89 14.15 2.51 -10.89
C ASP A 89 14.09 4.04 -10.77
N GLY A 90 14.66 4.59 -9.70
CA GLY A 90 14.66 6.03 -9.41
C GLY A 90 13.31 6.60 -8.97
N PHE A 91 12.22 5.81 -8.96
CA PHE A 91 10.92 6.26 -8.49
C PHE A 91 10.70 5.90 -7.02
N ALA A 92 10.42 6.89 -6.19
CA ALA A 92 10.06 6.68 -4.78
C ALA A 92 8.65 6.07 -4.68
N VAL A 93 8.59 4.75 -4.49
CA VAL A 93 7.33 4.01 -4.31
C VAL A 93 6.67 4.39 -2.99
N ILE A 94 7.50 4.67 -1.97
CA ILE A 94 7.08 5.22 -0.68
C ILE A 94 7.94 6.45 -0.44
N LEU A 95 7.29 7.58 -0.14
CA LEU A 95 7.95 8.84 0.12
C LEU A 95 7.28 9.52 1.32
N PHE A 96 8.09 9.99 2.26
CA PHE A 96 7.70 11.02 3.21
C PHE A 96 8.43 12.30 2.84
N SER A 97 7.72 13.39 2.59
CA SER A 97 8.31 14.73 2.52
C SER A 97 7.92 15.55 3.75
N ARG A 98 8.80 16.48 4.15
CA ARG A 98 8.52 17.46 5.18
C ARG A 98 8.46 18.84 4.56
N GLU A 99 7.29 19.47 4.67
CA GLU A 99 7.08 20.83 4.19
C GLU A 99 6.22 21.64 5.18
N GLN A 100 6.70 22.84 5.50
CA GLN A 100 6.11 23.78 6.46
C GLN A 100 5.77 23.13 7.81
N GLY A 101 6.64 22.24 8.30
CA GLY A 101 6.43 21.51 9.56
C GLY A 101 5.40 20.36 9.49
N ASN A 102 4.84 20.07 8.33
CA ASN A 102 3.94 18.94 8.11
C ASN A 102 4.68 17.78 7.44
N LEU A 103 4.17 16.56 7.64
CA LEU A 103 4.62 15.37 6.94
C LEU A 103 3.60 14.94 5.90
N PHE A 104 4.08 14.64 4.70
CA PHE A 104 3.26 14.20 3.59
C PHE A 104 3.71 12.80 3.16
N LEU A 105 2.80 11.83 3.26
CA LEU A 105 3.00 10.49 2.75
C LEU A 105 2.54 10.43 1.29
N SER A 106 3.43 9.96 0.43
CA SER A 106 3.11 9.54 -0.92
C SER A 106 3.44 8.05 -1.12
N PHE A 107 2.54 7.32 -1.76
CA PHE A 107 2.64 5.88 -2.02
C PHE A 107 2.02 5.52 -3.35
N THR A 108 2.63 4.63 -4.14
CA THR A 108 1.98 4.13 -5.36
C THR A 108 2.19 2.64 -5.54
N ALA A 109 1.10 1.88 -5.63
CA ALA A 109 1.11 0.49 -6.07
C ALA A 109 0.61 0.38 -7.50
N HIS A 110 1.15 -0.57 -8.25
CA HIS A 110 0.74 -0.84 -9.63
C HIS A 110 0.33 -2.31 -9.81
N ASP A 111 -0.47 -2.57 -10.83
CA ASP A 111 -0.76 -3.93 -11.31
C ASP A 111 0.36 -4.45 -12.25
N GLU A 112 0.14 -5.65 -12.80
CA GLU A 112 1.06 -6.32 -13.75
C GLU A 112 1.22 -5.58 -15.08
N LEU A 113 0.27 -4.70 -15.42
CA LEU A 113 0.30 -3.86 -16.60
C LEU A 113 0.90 -2.48 -16.28
N ASN A 114 1.48 -2.31 -15.09
CA ASN A 114 2.06 -1.07 -14.59
C ASN A 114 1.04 0.08 -14.46
N ARG A 115 -0.25 -0.25 -14.28
CA ARG A 115 -1.32 0.73 -14.03
C ARG A 115 -1.46 0.94 -12.53
N PRO A 116 -1.61 2.19 -12.06
CA PRO A 116 -1.74 2.47 -10.63
C PRO A 116 -3.05 1.86 -10.09
N VAL A 117 -2.94 1.12 -8.99
CA VAL A 117 -4.07 0.46 -8.30
C VAL A 117 -4.45 1.15 -7.00
N LEU A 118 -3.46 1.76 -6.36
CA LEU A 118 -3.57 2.59 -5.18
C LEU A 118 -2.54 3.68 -5.29
N GLU A 119 -2.97 4.88 -4.98
CA GLU A 119 -2.14 6.04 -4.86
C GLU A 119 -2.48 6.75 -3.55
N VAL A 120 -1.46 7.06 -2.77
CA VAL A 120 -1.54 8.07 -1.72
C VAL A 120 -0.75 9.25 -2.25
N ARG A 121 -1.38 10.41 -2.41
CA ARG A 121 -0.75 11.66 -2.84
C ARG A 121 -0.80 12.63 -1.68
N ASP A 122 0.33 12.89 -1.06
CA ASP A 122 0.45 13.88 0.01
C ASP A 122 -0.65 13.75 1.09
N ASN A 123 -0.73 12.55 1.67
CA ASN A 123 -1.73 12.11 2.65
C ASN A 123 -3.15 11.89 2.10
N GLU A 124 -3.40 12.09 0.82
CA GLU A 124 -4.70 11.84 0.18
C GLU A 124 -4.74 10.47 -0.48
N ILE A 125 -5.67 9.61 -0.06
CA ILE A 125 -5.81 8.27 -0.64
C ILE A 125 -6.75 8.29 -1.85
N VAL A 126 -6.27 7.75 -2.97
CA VAL A 126 -6.99 7.55 -4.23
C VAL A 126 -6.76 6.10 -4.70
N TYR A 127 -7.81 5.32 -4.95
CA TYR A 127 -7.66 4.00 -5.55
C TYR A 127 -8.65 3.81 -6.71
N ASP A 128 -8.27 2.91 -7.62
CA ASP A 128 -9.05 2.60 -8.82
C ASP A 128 -10.39 1.95 -8.43
N ALA A 129 -11.49 2.54 -8.92
CA ALA A 129 -12.84 2.02 -8.70
C ALA A 129 -13.09 0.67 -9.40
N GLY A 130 -12.22 0.27 -10.34
CA GLY A 130 -12.27 -1.03 -11.03
C GLY A 130 -11.59 -2.20 -10.29
N GLN A 131 -10.96 -1.95 -9.13
CA GLN A 131 -10.40 -3.01 -8.28
C GLN A 131 -11.52 -3.89 -7.71
N TRP A 132 -11.24 -5.20 -7.55
CA TRP A 132 -12.22 -6.19 -7.08
C TRP A 132 -12.88 -5.78 -5.76
N ASP A 133 -12.07 -5.53 -4.73
CA ASP A 133 -12.53 -5.07 -3.41
C ASP A 133 -11.41 -4.28 -2.71
N ALA A 134 -11.72 -3.06 -2.28
CA ALA A 134 -10.93 -2.29 -1.32
C ALA A 134 -11.69 -2.25 0.01
N GLU A 135 -11.08 -2.77 1.06
CA GLU A 135 -11.67 -2.92 2.39
C GLU A 135 -10.89 -2.05 3.39
N TRP A 136 -11.62 -1.17 4.07
CA TRP A 136 -11.06 -0.31 5.12
C TRP A 136 -11.60 -0.75 6.48
N VAL A 137 -10.72 -1.20 7.38
CA VAL A 137 -11.08 -1.60 8.76
C VAL A 137 -10.15 -0.89 9.74
N GLY A 138 -10.69 0.03 10.54
CA GLY A 138 -9.93 0.84 11.47
C GLY A 138 -8.92 1.74 10.75
N GLN A 139 -7.63 1.43 10.93
CA GLN A 139 -6.49 2.11 10.28
C GLN A 139 -5.89 1.30 9.13
N SER A 140 -6.46 0.14 8.83
CA SER A 140 -5.92 -0.79 7.83
C SER A 140 -6.72 -0.72 6.52
N LEU A 141 -5.99 -0.58 5.42
CA LEU A 141 -6.48 -0.72 4.06
C LEU A 141 -6.03 -2.06 3.48
N THR A 142 -6.98 -2.83 2.98
CA THR A 142 -6.73 -4.06 2.23
C THR A 142 -7.26 -3.92 0.82
N ILE A 143 -6.42 -4.19 -0.17
CA ILE A 143 -6.77 -4.18 -1.59
C ILE A 143 -6.55 -5.59 -2.15
N ARG A 144 -7.51 -6.08 -2.93
CA ARG A 144 -7.52 -7.44 -3.49
C ARG A 144 -7.50 -7.40 -5.02
N GLU A 145 -6.66 -8.25 -5.63
CA GLU A 145 -6.64 -8.42 -7.10
C GLU A 145 -7.80 -9.32 -7.58
N SER A 146 -8.22 -10.25 -6.73
CA SER A 146 -9.29 -11.23 -7.00
C SER A 146 -9.76 -11.85 -5.68
N TYR A 147 -10.82 -12.67 -5.74
CA TYR A 147 -11.29 -13.44 -4.58
C TYR A 147 -10.12 -14.16 -3.87
N GLY A 148 -9.97 -13.89 -2.57
CA GLY A 148 -8.92 -14.47 -1.72
C GLY A 148 -7.48 -13.98 -1.96
N LYS A 149 -7.22 -13.16 -3.00
CA LYS A 149 -5.87 -12.72 -3.38
C LYS A 149 -5.63 -11.26 -3.00
N ILE A 150 -5.05 -11.06 -1.81
CA ILE A 150 -4.63 -9.73 -1.32
C ILE A 150 -3.45 -9.23 -2.14
N LEU A 151 -3.64 -8.09 -2.80
CA LEU A 151 -2.58 -7.32 -3.47
C LEU A 151 -1.71 -6.62 -2.43
N LEU A 152 -2.38 -5.91 -1.52
CA LEU A 152 -1.77 -5.02 -0.56
C LEU A 152 -2.62 -4.97 0.71
N LYS A 153 -1.95 -5.04 1.85
CA LYS A 153 -2.52 -4.80 3.17
C LYS A 153 -1.55 -3.89 3.93
N MET A 154 -2.03 -2.70 4.26
CA MET A 154 -1.25 -1.69 4.96
C MET A 154 -2.05 -1.07 6.10
N THR A 155 -1.35 -0.63 7.14
CA THR A 155 -1.91 0.04 8.30
C THR A 155 -1.24 1.41 8.43
N PHE A 156 -2.06 2.44 8.53
CA PHE A 156 -1.63 3.83 8.71
C PHE A 156 -1.66 4.17 10.20
N ASN A 157 -0.49 4.38 10.80
CA ASN A 157 -0.33 4.69 12.22
C ASN A 157 0.17 6.15 12.36
N PRO A 158 -0.71 7.16 12.20
CA PRO A 158 -0.33 8.53 12.50
C PRO A 158 0.12 8.64 13.98
N PRO A 159 1.06 9.56 14.28
CA PRO A 159 1.45 10.67 13.43
C PRO A 159 2.58 10.37 12.43
N ALA A 160 3.25 9.22 12.47
CA ALA A 160 4.50 9.07 11.72
C ALA A 160 4.89 7.65 11.28
N GLU A 161 3.97 6.68 11.36
CA GLU A 161 4.24 5.31 10.96
C GLU A 161 3.29 4.79 9.87
N ILE A 162 3.85 3.99 8.96
CA ILE A 162 3.08 3.13 8.05
C ILE A 162 3.67 1.73 8.07
N VAL A 163 2.79 0.73 8.07
CA VAL A 163 3.15 -0.69 8.06
C VAL A 163 2.56 -1.35 6.81
N ILE A 164 3.38 -1.94 5.97
CA ILE A 164 2.95 -2.83 4.88
C ILE A 164 3.10 -4.27 5.36
N GLU A 165 2.00 -4.87 5.80
CA GLU A 165 1.99 -6.22 6.39
C GLU A 165 2.06 -7.32 5.33
N LYS A 166 1.45 -7.05 4.18
CA LYS A 166 1.43 -7.96 3.03
C LYS A 166 1.34 -7.12 1.77
N GLY A 167 2.13 -7.44 0.77
CA GLY A 167 2.14 -6.65 -0.45
C GLY A 167 2.80 -7.37 -1.59
N ARG A 168 2.33 -7.08 -2.80
CA ARG A 168 3.06 -7.33 -4.03
C ARG A 168 3.25 -5.98 -4.73
N ILE A 169 4.46 -5.44 -4.62
CA ILE A 169 4.81 -4.17 -5.25
C ILE A 169 5.42 -4.49 -6.61
N LEU A 170 4.83 -3.93 -7.64
CA LEU A 170 5.24 -4.07 -9.03
C LEU A 170 5.63 -2.71 -9.58
N ARG A 171 6.77 -2.64 -10.27
CA ARG A 171 7.13 -1.48 -11.09
C ARG A 171 8.18 -1.89 -12.12
N ASN A 172 7.96 -1.53 -13.39
CA ASN A 172 8.93 -1.72 -14.48
C ASN A 172 9.56 -3.14 -14.52
N GLY A 173 8.73 -4.16 -14.28
CA GLY A 173 9.14 -5.56 -14.28
C GLY A 173 9.92 -6.04 -13.05
N ILE A 174 10.18 -5.18 -12.04
CA ILE A 174 10.57 -5.62 -10.68
C ILE A 174 9.32 -6.04 -9.91
N GLU A 175 9.41 -7.19 -9.27
CA GLU A 175 8.44 -7.69 -8.31
C GLU A 175 9.07 -7.81 -6.92
N ILE A 176 8.41 -7.18 -5.95
CA ILE A 176 8.75 -7.26 -4.55
C ILE A 176 7.56 -7.87 -3.81
N LEU A 177 7.81 -8.96 -3.09
CA LEU A 177 6.85 -9.60 -2.21
C LEU A 177 7.13 -9.23 -0.76
N ILE A 178 6.09 -8.76 -0.07
CA ILE A 178 6.12 -8.38 1.33
C ILE A 178 5.16 -9.29 2.07
N SER A 179 5.61 -9.81 3.20
CA SER A 179 4.77 -10.48 4.18
C SER A 179 5.30 -10.21 5.58
N ARG A 180 4.57 -10.65 6.61
CA ARG A 180 4.85 -10.34 8.02
C ARG A 180 6.32 -10.50 8.43
N ASN A 181 7.05 -11.44 7.84
CA ASN A 181 8.40 -11.82 8.27
C ASN A 181 9.46 -11.66 7.17
N TYR A 182 9.12 -11.04 6.03
CA TYR A 182 10.06 -10.87 4.94
C TYR A 182 9.68 -9.75 3.97
N PHE A 183 10.72 -9.27 3.30
CA PHE A 183 10.65 -8.53 2.05
C PHE A 183 11.55 -9.26 1.04
N PHE A 184 11.03 -9.55 -0.16
CA PHE A 184 11.69 -10.44 -1.13
C PHE A 184 11.60 -9.88 -2.55
N ILE A 185 12.75 -9.69 -3.19
CA ILE A 185 12.82 -9.31 -4.61
C ILE A 185 12.80 -10.59 -5.43
N THR A 186 11.68 -10.88 -6.09
CA THR A 186 11.46 -12.17 -6.75
C THR A 186 12.43 -12.37 -7.92
N ASN A 187 12.75 -11.30 -8.63
CA ASN A 187 13.55 -11.29 -9.86
C ASN A 187 14.93 -11.95 -9.70
N ASN A 188 15.61 -11.68 -8.58
CA ASN A 188 16.94 -12.19 -8.28
C ASN A 188 16.98 -12.99 -6.96
N SER A 189 15.82 -13.34 -6.40
CA SER A 189 15.68 -14.06 -5.13
C SER A 189 16.37 -13.40 -3.93
N PHE A 190 16.46 -12.07 -3.90
CA PHE A 190 17.02 -11.36 -2.76
C PHE A 190 16.05 -11.38 -1.59
N PHE A 191 16.43 -12.01 -0.49
CA PHE A 191 15.61 -12.15 0.72
C PHE A 191 16.10 -11.20 1.82
N PHE A 192 15.19 -10.39 2.33
CA PHE A 192 15.39 -9.55 3.50
C PHE A 192 14.48 -10.04 4.62
N GLY A 193 15.06 -10.22 5.81
CA GLY A 193 14.32 -10.58 6.99
C GLY A 193 14.86 -9.84 8.20
N GLY A 194 14.05 -8.93 8.77
CA GLY A 194 14.41 -8.17 9.96
C GLY A 194 15.52 -7.14 9.77
N VAL A 195 15.69 -6.58 8.57
CA VAL A 195 16.69 -5.52 8.37
C VAL A 195 16.18 -4.18 8.88
N SER A 196 17.09 -3.32 9.34
CA SER A 196 16.72 -1.95 9.67
C SER A 196 17.74 -0.92 9.20
N THR A 197 17.25 0.26 8.84
CA THR A 197 18.06 1.43 8.52
C THR A 197 17.54 2.64 9.28
N THR A 198 18.45 3.53 9.68
CA THR A 198 18.10 4.78 10.36
C THR A 198 18.85 5.92 9.68
N ASN A 199 18.14 7.00 9.35
CA ASN A 199 18.67 8.24 8.76
C ASN A 199 19.37 8.06 7.40
N CYS A 200 18.96 7.06 6.61
CA CYS A 200 19.28 7.00 5.19
C CYS A 200 18.20 7.77 4.41
N ALA A 201 18.58 8.63 3.47
CA ALA A 201 17.61 9.32 2.60
C ALA A 201 16.76 8.31 1.82
N VAL A 202 17.37 7.20 1.40
CA VAL A 202 16.69 6.05 0.81
C VAL A 202 16.94 4.80 1.64
N GLY A 203 15.89 4.06 1.98
CA GLY A 203 16.01 2.78 2.70
C GLY A 203 16.57 1.69 1.78
N ILE A 204 15.78 1.31 0.78
CA ILE A 204 16.14 0.35 -0.27
C ILE A 204 15.94 1.00 -1.63
N SER A 205 16.94 0.87 -2.50
CA SER A 205 16.85 1.13 -3.94
C SER A 205 16.96 -0.19 -4.70
N ALA A 206 15.93 -0.53 -5.48
CA ALA A 206 15.92 -1.69 -6.36
C ALA A 206 15.86 -1.26 -7.83
N GLY A 207 16.82 -1.72 -8.63
CA GLY A 207 16.92 -1.39 -10.03
C GLY A 207 17.71 -0.11 -10.32
N ASP A 208 17.48 0.44 -11.51
CA ASP A 208 18.30 1.49 -12.12
C ASP A 208 17.39 2.56 -12.77
N PRO A 209 17.71 3.87 -12.66
CA PRO A 209 18.91 4.42 -12.05
C PRO A 209 18.90 4.33 -10.53
N ARG A 210 20.11 4.30 -9.95
CA ARG A 210 20.29 4.40 -8.50
C ARG A 210 20.18 5.87 -8.07
N PRO A 211 19.57 6.16 -6.91
CA PRO A 211 19.56 7.49 -6.34
C PRO A 211 20.98 8.02 -6.07
N ASP A 212 21.19 9.31 -6.35
CA ASP A 212 22.43 10.02 -6.03
C ASP A 212 22.35 10.64 -4.62
N CYS A 213 22.14 9.78 -3.63
CA CYS A 213 22.03 10.18 -2.22
C CYS A 213 22.39 9.01 -1.29
N GLY A 214 22.32 9.23 0.03
CA GLY A 214 22.54 8.16 1.01
C GLY A 214 21.49 7.06 0.91
N VAL A 215 21.89 5.85 0.52
CA VAL A 215 21.04 4.65 0.39
C VAL A 215 21.48 3.57 1.37
N GLY A 216 20.55 3.00 2.14
CA GLY A 216 20.85 1.88 3.05
C GLY A 216 21.22 0.61 2.30
N PHE A 217 20.37 0.17 1.37
CA PHE A 217 20.66 -0.96 0.48
C PHE A 217 20.40 -0.59 -0.97
N SER A 218 21.37 -0.81 -1.85
CA SER A 218 21.24 -0.55 -3.28
C SER A 218 21.48 -1.84 -4.08
N ILE A 219 20.50 -2.22 -4.89
CA ILE A 219 20.48 -3.48 -5.64
C ILE A 219 20.23 -3.10 -7.09
N SER A 220 21.26 -3.16 -7.92
CA SER A 220 21.20 -2.83 -9.36
C SER A 220 21.26 -4.09 -10.22
N GLY A 221 21.07 -3.95 -11.54
CA GLY A 221 21.21 -5.07 -12.48
C GLY A 221 20.18 -6.19 -12.27
N ILE A 222 19.00 -5.83 -11.76
CA ILE A 222 17.93 -6.81 -11.48
C ILE A 222 17.32 -7.29 -12.80
N PRO A 223 17.33 -8.60 -13.10
CA PRO A 223 16.78 -9.14 -14.35
C PRO A 223 15.27 -8.88 -14.43
N ARG A 224 14.76 -8.48 -15.59
CA ARG A 224 13.34 -8.13 -15.79
C ARG A 224 12.64 -9.18 -16.65
N TYR A 225 11.37 -9.42 -16.37
CA TYR A 225 10.40 -10.23 -17.16
C TYR A 225 10.73 -11.72 -17.37
N LEU A 226 11.99 -12.11 -17.58
CA LEU A 226 12.44 -13.45 -17.95
C LEU A 226 13.15 -14.17 -16.79
N PHE A 227 12.51 -14.24 -15.62
CA PHE A 227 13.02 -15.00 -14.49
C PHE A 227 12.03 -16.07 -14.05
N ASP A 228 12.56 -17.18 -13.53
CA ASP A 228 11.75 -18.30 -13.07
C ASP A 228 11.10 -17.98 -11.71
N ARG A 229 9.87 -17.49 -11.76
CA ARG A 229 9.04 -17.22 -10.57
C ARG A 229 8.82 -18.46 -9.71
N LYS A 230 8.76 -19.67 -10.30
CA LYS A 230 8.55 -20.91 -9.55
C LYS A 230 9.79 -21.24 -8.73
N LYS A 231 10.97 -21.16 -9.35
CA LYS A 231 12.26 -21.32 -8.66
C LYS A 231 12.47 -20.26 -7.58
N ALA A 232 12.15 -19.00 -7.87
CA ALA A 232 12.23 -17.93 -6.88
C ALA A 232 11.33 -18.19 -5.66
N ARG A 233 10.10 -18.69 -5.86
CA ARG A 233 9.21 -19.09 -4.76
C ARG A 233 9.72 -20.29 -3.97
N GLN A 234 10.43 -21.23 -4.61
CA GLN A 234 11.11 -22.32 -3.91
C GLN A 234 12.25 -21.78 -3.02
N ASN A 235 13.07 -20.86 -3.56
CA ASN A 235 14.12 -20.20 -2.80
C ASN A 235 13.56 -19.44 -1.59
N LEU A 236 12.48 -18.67 -1.78
CA LEU A 236 11.79 -17.97 -0.69
C LEU A 236 11.37 -18.94 0.43
N ARG A 237 10.78 -20.10 0.09
CA ARG A 237 10.40 -21.12 1.08
C ARG A 237 11.61 -21.67 1.83
N ALA A 238 12.73 -21.90 1.14
CA ALA A 238 13.97 -22.33 1.77
C ALA A 238 14.51 -21.27 2.75
N CYS A 239 14.57 -19.99 2.34
CA CYS A 239 14.97 -18.88 3.21
C CYS A 239 14.08 -18.77 4.46
N LEU A 240 12.76 -18.90 4.30
CA LEU A 240 11.82 -18.89 5.42
C LEU A 240 12.02 -20.08 6.36
N SER A 241 12.33 -21.26 5.84
CA SER A 241 12.66 -22.43 6.67
C SER A 241 13.92 -22.18 7.50
N ILE A 242 14.97 -21.62 6.91
CA ILE A 242 16.22 -21.30 7.61
C ILE A 242 15.95 -20.29 8.73
N LYS A 243 15.22 -19.21 8.42
CA LYS A 243 14.89 -18.17 9.39
C LYS A 243 14.06 -18.67 10.58
N ARG A 244 13.10 -19.58 10.36
CA ARG A 244 12.29 -20.16 11.44
C ARG A 244 13.10 -21.06 12.38
N ASN A 245 14.22 -21.60 11.90
CA ASN A 245 15.11 -22.46 12.65
C ASN A 245 16.34 -21.70 13.21
N SER A 246 16.44 -20.40 12.94
CA SER A 246 17.47 -19.56 13.56
C SER A 246 17.05 -19.25 14.99
N PRO A 247 17.96 -19.38 15.98
CA PRO A 247 17.68 -19.14 17.39
C PRO A 247 17.34 -17.69 17.70
#